data_AF-A0A5J4FYS2-F1
#
_entry.id   AF-A0A5J4FYS2-F1
#
_cell.length_a   1.000
_cell.length_b   1.000
_cell.length_c   1.000
_cell.angle_alpha   90.00
_cell.angle_beta   90.00
_cell.angle_gamma   90.00
#
_symmetry.space_group_name_H-M   'P 1'
#
loop_
_entity.id
_entity.type
_entity.pdbx_description
1 polymer ?
#
loop_
_entity_poly.entity_id
_entity_poly.type
_entity_poly.pdbx_seq_one_letter_code
_entity_poly.pdbx_strand_id
1 'polypeptide(L)'
;MTTTLDKIQKEVIKSYTKSLSREETIDNLLDKINDRKRTYKEFADGINKLGKLVRKITWLDDLSDSDEVMIRGLIAMGKASDLKYRKFLAEDRRLFVPKGLFKEDFKYLREAIENHKESVFEVEQIIFEFRQDEDFKELCKVIDDF
;
A
#
# COMPACT_ATOMS: atom_id res chain seq x y z
N MET A 1 -60.65 -22.57 -2.61
CA MET A 1 -60.47 -21.63 -3.74
C MET A 1 -59.79 -20.38 -3.19
N THR A 2 -58.54 -20.10 -3.56
CA THR A 2 -57.87 -18.82 -3.21
C THR A 2 -58.54 -17.69 -3.98
N THR A 3 -58.91 -16.61 -3.28
CA THR A 3 -59.52 -15.44 -3.92
C THR A 3 -58.50 -14.73 -4.81
N THR A 4 -58.98 -13.95 -5.78
CA THR A 4 -58.10 -13.11 -6.62
C THR A 4 -57.26 -12.16 -5.76
N LEU A 5 -57.81 -11.68 -4.64
CA LEU A 5 -57.08 -10.88 -3.65
C LEU A 5 -55.91 -11.65 -3.01
N ASP A 6 -56.11 -12.91 -2.58
CA ASP A 6 -55.04 -13.71 -1.97
C ASP A 6 -53.85 -13.93 -2.92
N LYS A 7 -54.13 -14.08 -4.23
CA LYS A 7 -53.09 -14.22 -5.26
C LYS A 7 -52.33 -12.91 -5.45
N ILE A 8 -53.03 -11.77 -5.51
CA ILE A 8 -52.40 -10.45 -5.63
C ILE A 8 -51.54 -10.17 -4.40
N GLN A 9 -52.05 -10.43 -3.19
CA GLN A 9 -51.31 -10.21 -1.94
C GLN A 9 -50.01 -11.03 -1.89
N LYS A 10 -50.05 -12.30 -2.31
CA LYS A 10 -48.85 -13.15 -2.36
C LYS A 10 -47.79 -12.64 -3.35
N GLU A 11 -48.19 -12.22 -4.54
CA GLU A 11 -47.25 -11.68 -5.52
C GLU A 11 -46.64 -10.34 -5.07
N VAL A 12 -47.44 -9.49 -4.41
CA VAL A 12 -46.95 -8.24 -3.82
C VAL A 12 -45.93 -8.52 -2.72
N ILE A 13 -46.22 -9.41 -1.77
CA ILE A 13 -45.29 -9.80 -0.70
C ILE A 13 -43.99 -10.36 -1.31
N LYS A 14 -44.09 -11.28 -2.27
CA LYS A 14 -42.94 -11.87 -2.94
C LYS A 14 -42.07 -10.83 -3.67
N SER A 15 -42.69 -9.83 -4.28
CA SER A 15 -41.98 -8.72 -4.92
C SER A 15 -41.20 -7.88 -3.90
N TYR A 16 -41.82 -7.51 -2.77
CA TYR A 16 -41.16 -6.77 -1.70
C TYR A 16 -40.02 -7.56 -1.06
N THR A 17 -40.21 -8.85 -0.75
CA THR A 17 -39.16 -9.71 -0.20
C THR A 17 -37.98 -9.85 -1.17
N LYS A 18 -38.25 -9.94 -2.48
CA LYS A 18 -37.19 -9.97 -3.51
C LYS A 18 -36.46 -8.63 -3.59
N SER A 19 -37.15 -7.51 -3.44
CA SER A 19 -36.52 -6.17 -3.37
C SER A 19 -35.58 -6.07 -2.18
N LEU A 20 -36.04 -6.44 -0.98
CA LEU A 20 -35.23 -6.44 0.24
C LEU A 20 -33.98 -7.32 0.09
N SER A 21 -34.12 -8.52 -0.48
CA SER A 21 -32.96 -9.41 -0.73
C SER A 21 -31.94 -8.82 -1.71
N ARG A 22 -32.40 -7.96 -2.64
CA ARG A 22 -31.54 -7.29 -3.60
C ARG A 22 -30.80 -6.12 -2.95
N GLU A 23 -31.47 -5.38 -2.07
CA GLU A 23 -30.86 -4.33 -1.25
C GLU A 23 -29.76 -4.92 -0.38
N GLU A 24 -30.03 -6.00 0.36
CA GLU A 24 -29.02 -6.70 1.16
C GLU A 24 -27.82 -7.17 0.31
N THR A 25 -28.07 -7.62 -0.93
CA THR A 25 -26.99 -8.03 -1.84
C THR A 25 -26.12 -6.83 -2.26
N ILE A 26 -26.74 -5.68 -2.51
CA ILE A 26 -26.04 -4.44 -2.87
C ILE A 26 -25.21 -3.95 -1.68
N ASP A 27 -25.78 -3.93 -0.48
CA ASP A 27 -25.09 -3.50 0.73
C ASP A 27 -23.86 -4.38 1.00
N ASN A 28 -24.03 -5.71 0.95
CA ASN A 28 -22.92 -6.64 1.10
C ASN A 28 -21.81 -6.43 0.05
N LEU A 29 -22.15 -6.00 -1.17
CA LEU A 29 -21.17 -5.68 -2.19
C LEU A 29 -20.44 -4.37 -1.88
N LEU A 30 -21.16 -3.34 -1.46
CA LEU A 30 -20.60 -2.05 -1.08
C LEU A 30 -19.67 -2.17 0.12
N ASP A 31 -20.04 -2.98 1.11
CA ASP A 31 -19.19 -3.27 2.27
C ASP A 31 -17.88 -3.93 1.85
N LYS A 32 -17.93 -4.94 0.98
CA LYS A 32 -16.71 -5.58 0.44
C LYS A 32 -15.83 -4.60 -0.32
N ILE A 33 -16.42 -3.66 -1.07
CA ILE A 33 -15.67 -2.61 -1.77
C ILE A 33 -14.99 -1.69 -0.75
N ASN A 34 -15.70 -1.27 0.29
CA ASN A 34 -15.17 -0.40 1.34
C ASN A 34 -14.07 -1.08 2.15
N ASP A 35 -14.24 -2.35 2.51
CA ASP A 35 -13.22 -3.15 3.19
C ASP A 35 -11.95 -3.25 2.33
N ARG A 36 -12.11 -3.51 1.02
CA ARG A 36 -10.96 -3.58 0.12
C ARG A 36 -10.23 -2.25 -0.02
N LYS A 37 -10.95 -1.11 -0.06
CA LYS A 37 -10.33 0.24 -0.01
C LYS A 37 -9.50 0.41 1.25
N ARG A 38 -10.06 0.06 2.40
CA ARG A 38 -9.34 0.12 3.69
C ARG A 38 -8.07 -0.72 3.66
N THR A 39 -8.13 -1.94 3.12
CA THR A 39 -6.95 -2.79 2.96
C THR A 39 -5.86 -2.14 2.10
N TYR A 40 -6.20 -1.54 0.96
CA TYR A 40 -5.18 -0.86 0.13
C TYR A 40 -4.56 0.34 0.84
N LYS A 41 -5.37 1.12 1.56
CA LYS A 41 -4.88 2.25 2.35
C LYS A 41 -3.93 1.79 3.45
N GLU A 42 -4.34 0.83 4.26
CA GLU A 42 -3.51 0.26 5.34
C GLU A 42 -2.20 -0.30 4.79
N PHE A 43 -2.24 -0.93 3.62
CA PHE A 43 -1.05 -1.46 2.98
C PHE A 43 -0.10 -0.34 2.52
N ALA A 44 -0.63 0.69 1.87
CA ALA A 44 0.15 1.86 1.45
C ALA A 44 0.75 2.60 2.66
N ASP A 45 -0.02 2.78 3.73
CA ASP A 45 0.43 3.39 4.99
C ASP A 45 1.58 2.56 5.61
N GLY A 46 1.46 1.23 5.59
CA GLY A 46 2.51 0.32 6.03
C GLY A 46 3.81 0.45 5.23
N ILE A 47 3.71 0.49 3.89
CA ILE A 47 4.87 0.67 3.00
C ILE A 47 5.53 2.04 3.25
N ASN A 48 4.73 3.11 3.36
CA ASN A 48 5.24 4.44 3.68
C ASN A 48 5.95 4.49 5.04
N LYS A 49 5.41 3.80 6.06
CA LYS A 49 6.05 3.68 7.37
C LYS A 49 7.39 2.96 7.27
N LEU A 50 7.48 1.89 6.49
CA LEU A 50 8.74 1.19 6.22
C LEU A 50 9.75 2.12 5.54
N GLY A 51 9.36 2.83 4.49
CA GLY A 51 10.24 3.80 3.81
C GLY A 51 10.81 4.85 4.77
N LYS A 52 9.95 5.42 5.64
CA LYS A 52 10.39 6.37 6.68
C LYS A 52 11.39 5.77 7.66
N LEU A 53 11.17 4.53 8.12
CA LEU A 53 12.08 3.84 9.05
C LEU A 53 13.42 3.54 8.38
N VAL A 54 13.38 3.06 7.14
CA VAL A 54 14.57 2.79 6.32
C VAL A 54 15.37 4.08 6.16
N ARG A 55 14.73 5.19 5.77
CA ARG A 55 15.42 6.48 5.62
C ARG A 55 16.13 6.93 6.90
N LYS A 56 15.60 6.65 8.10
CA LYS A 56 16.30 7.02 9.35
C LYS A 56 17.69 6.36 9.52
N ILE A 57 17.93 5.24 8.83
CA ILE A 57 19.24 4.55 8.85
C ILE A 57 20.33 5.42 8.22
N THR A 58 20.00 6.29 7.25
CA THR A 58 20.98 7.16 6.55
C THR A 58 21.77 8.08 7.48
N TRP A 59 21.28 8.35 8.69
CA TRP A 59 21.86 9.28 9.66
C TRP A 59 22.41 8.59 10.92
N LEU A 60 22.64 7.27 10.87
CA LEU A 60 23.29 6.56 11.97
C LEU A 60 24.81 6.73 11.86
N ASP A 61 25.46 7.18 12.93
CA ASP A 61 26.92 7.28 12.99
C ASP A 61 27.56 6.03 13.60
N ASP A 62 28.89 5.92 13.51
CA ASP A 62 29.69 4.86 14.14
C ASP A 62 29.20 3.43 13.88
N LEU A 63 28.86 3.13 12.63
CA LEU A 63 28.39 1.81 12.21
C LEU A 63 29.49 0.77 12.36
N SER A 64 29.19 -0.34 13.04
CA SER A 64 30.07 -1.51 13.05
C SER A 64 29.92 -2.35 11.78
N ASP A 65 30.90 -3.22 11.50
CA ASP A 65 30.80 -4.21 10.41
C ASP A 65 29.52 -5.06 10.50
N SER A 66 29.08 -5.37 11.73
CA SER A 66 27.85 -6.11 11.97
C SER A 66 26.62 -5.30 11.55
N ASP A 67 26.60 -3.99 11.84
CA ASP A 67 25.50 -3.11 11.45
C ASP A 67 25.44 -2.97 9.93
N GLU A 68 26.59 -2.82 9.26
CA GLU A 68 26.65 -2.78 7.80
C GLU A 68 26.06 -4.04 7.15
N VAL A 69 26.37 -5.23 7.69
CA VAL A 69 25.80 -6.49 7.20
C VAL A 69 24.28 -6.50 7.38
N MET A 70 23.76 -6.05 8.52
CA MET A 70 22.31 -5.96 8.74
C MET A 70 21.65 -4.96 7.78
N ILE A 71 22.27 -3.81 7.54
CA ILE A 71 21.77 -2.78 6.62
C ILE A 71 21.74 -3.32 5.19
N ARG A 72 22.78 -4.03 4.74
CA ARG A 72 22.78 -4.72 3.44
C ARG A 72 21.63 -5.73 3.33
N GLY A 73 21.36 -6.47 4.40
CA GLY A 73 20.21 -7.36 4.50
C GLY A 73 18.88 -6.62 4.33
N LEU A 74 18.70 -5.48 5.02
CA LEU A 74 17.52 -4.63 4.90
C LEU A 74 17.34 -4.09 3.48
N ILE A 75 18.40 -3.62 2.84
CA ILE A 75 18.37 -3.15 1.45
C ILE A 75 17.94 -4.27 0.50
N ALA A 76 18.53 -5.46 0.64
CA ALA A 76 18.18 -6.61 -0.18
C ALA A 76 16.70 -7.01 -0.02
N MET A 77 16.21 -7.04 1.23
CA MET A 77 14.78 -7.29 1.51
C MET A 77 13.88 -6.19 0.94
N GLY A 78 14.28 -4.93 1.04
CA GLY A 78 13.56 -3.79 0.48
C GLY A 78 13.42 -3.89 -1.04
N LYS A 79 14.51 -4.15 -1.75
CA LYS A 79 14.53 -4.36 -3.21
C LYS A 79 13.67 -5.54 -3.64
N ALA A 80 13.76 -6.67 -2.94
CA ALA A 80 12.95 -7.85 -3.21
C ALA A 80 11.45 -7.61 -2.97
N SER A 81 11.11 -6.81 -1.95
CA SER A 81 9.74 -6.47 -1.61
C SER A 81 9.11 -5.52 -2.64
N ASP A 82 9.87 -4.55 -3.17
CA ASP A 82 9.40 -3.64 -4.23
C ASP A 82 8.86 -4.40 -5.45
N LEU A 83 9.58 -5.44 -5.89
CA LEU A 83 9.14 -6.30 -7.00
C LEU A 83 7.79 -6.98 -6.68
N LYS A 84 7.63 -7.49 -5.46
CA LYS A 84 6.38 -8.14 -5.02
C LYS A 84 5.23 -7.14 -4.97
N TYR A 85 5.45 -5.93 -4.45
CA TYR A 85 4.43 -4.89 -4.34
C TYR A 85 3.97 -4.41 -5.72
N ARG A 86 4.90 -4.21 -6.66
CA ARG A 86 4.57 -3.84 -8.05
C ARG A 86 3.77 -4.93 -8.75
N LYS A 87 4.14 -6.20 -8.55
CA LYS A 87 3.39 -7.33 -9.12
C LYS A 87 1.96 -7.38 -8.58
N PHE A 88 1.80 -7.29 -7.25
CA PHE A 88 0.50 -7.22 -6.60
C PHE A 88 -0.36 -6.07 -7.15
N LEU A 89 0.20 -4.85 -7.20
CA LEU A 89 -0.49 -3.68 -7.74
C LEU A 89 -0.91 -3.89 -9.20
N ALA A 90 -0.04 -4.47 -10.04
CA ALA A 90 -0.34 -4.70 -11.45
C ALA A 90 -1.48 -5.72 -11.64
N GLU A 91 -1.47 -6.82 -10.88
CA GLU A 91 -2.50 -7.86 -10.92
C GLU A 91 -3.87 -7.29 -10.50
N ASP A 92 -3.93 -6.57 -9.38
CA ASP A 92 -5.17 -6.00 -8.87
C ASP A 92 -5.68 -4.86 -9.77
N ARG A 93 -4.79 -4.00 -10.28
CA ARG A 93 -5.19 -2.96 -11.23
C ARG A 93 -5.83 -3.54 -12.48
N ARG A 94 -5.26 -4.63 -13.03
CA ARG A 94 -5.80 -5.30 -14.22
C ARG A 94 -7.22 -5.83 -13.96
N LEU A 95 -7.50 -6.30 -12.75
CA LEU A 95 -8.80 -6.86 -12.39
C LEU A 95 -9.87 -5.78 -12.13
N PHE A 96 -9.49 -4.71 -11.42
CA PHE A 96 -10.47 -3.78 -10.84
C PHE A 96 -10.60 -2.44 -11.57
N VAL A 97 -9.53 -1.92 -12.19
CA VAL A 97 -9.59 -0.62 -12.90
C VAL A 97 -10.57 -0.64 -14.07
N PRO A 98 -10.65 -1.70 -14.91
CA PRO A 98 -11.65 -1.77 -15.98
C PRO A 98 -13.10 -1.75 -15.47
N LYS A 99 -13.32 -2.08 -14.20
CA LYS A 99 -14.62 -2.03 -13.53
C LYS A 99 -14.91 -0.66 -12.89
N GLY A 100 -14.03 0.33 -13.09
CA GLY A 100 -14.14 1.65 -12.47
C GLY A 100 -13.82 1.67 -10.98
N LEU A 101 -13.17 0.63 -10.44
CA LEU A 101 -12.91 0.49 -9.01
C LEU A 101 -11.46 0.85 -8.64
N PHE A 102 -11.31 1.44 -7.45
CA PHE A 102 -10.05 1.63 -6.72
C PHE A 102 -8.95 2.45 -7.41
N LYS A 103 -9.28 3.26 -8.42
CA LYS A 103 -8.28 4.01 -9.20
C LYS A 103 -7.38 4.91 -8.32
N GLU A 104 -7.98 5.66 -7.40
CA GLU A 104 -7.24 6.54 -6.49
C GLU A 104 -6.49 5.75 -5.42
N ASP A 105 -7.07 4.67 -4.90
CA ASP A 105 -6.40 3.79 -3.94
C ASP A 105 -5.11 3.17 -4.54
N PHE A 106 -5.17 2.76 -5.81
CA PHE A 106 -4.00 2.27 -6.54
C PHE A 106 -2.98 3.35 -6.86
N LYS A 107 -3.40 4.60 -7.05
CA LYS A 107 -2.48 5.73 -7.21
C LYS A 107 -1.70 5.94 -5.91
N TYR A 108 -2.40 5.98 -4.77
CA TYR A 108 -1.79 6.12 -3.46
C TYR A 108 -0.83 4.97 -3.13
N LEU A 109 -1.25 3.73 -3.39
CA LEU A 109 -0.40 2.56 -3.20
C LEU A 109 0.86 2.61 -4.10
N ARG A 110 0.73 3.07 -5.35
CA ARG A 110 1.88 3.25 -6.24
C ARG A 110 2.87 4.27 -5.68
N GLU A 111 2.38 5.42 -5.23
CA GLU A 111 3.22 6.46 -4.62
C GLU A 111 3.97 5.92 -3.39
N ALA A 112 3.29 5.15 -2.53
CA ALA A 112 3.92 4.50 -1.39
C ALA A 112 5.06 3.54 -1.81
N ILE A 113 4.83 2.73 -2.85
CA ILE A 113 5.84 1.81 -3.40
C ILE A 113 7.06 2.57 -3.93
N GLU A 114 6.86 3.64 -4.71
CA GLU A 114 7.96 4.45 -5.23
C GLU A 114 8.74 5.11 -4.08
N ASN A 115 8.06 5.72 -3.10
CA ASN A 115 8.71 6.33 -1.94
C ASN A 115 9.56 5.34 -1.14
N HIS A 116 9.06 4.11 -0.96
CA HIS A 116 9.81 3.06 -0.28
C HIS A 116 11.05 2.64 -1.08
N LYS A 117 10.92 2.48 -2.40
CA LYS A 117 12.06 2.18 -3.29
C LYS A 117 13.12 3.27 -3.21
N GLU A 118 12.71 4.54 -3.26
CA GLU A 118 13.63 5.68 -3.12
C GLU A 118 14.32 5.68 -1.76
N SER A 119 13.58 5.41 -0.68
CA SER A 119 14.14 5.34 0.67
C SER A 119 15.22 4.24 0.80
N VAL A 120 14.98 3.07 0.20
CA VAL A 120 15.96 1.97 0.18
C VAL A 120 17.19 2.34 -0.64
N PHE A 121 16.99 2.96 -1.80
CA PHE A 121 18.08 3.41 -2.65
C PHE A 121 18.94 4.48 -1.96
N GLU A 122 18.31 5.44 -1.31
CA GLU A 122 18.98 6.51 -0.57
C GLU A 122 19.87 5.98 0.56
N VAL A 123 19.39 5.00 1.35
CA VAL A 123 20.21 4.33 2.37
C VAL A 123 21.43 3.67 1.75
N GLU A 124 21.24 2.94 0.65
CA GLU A 124 22.32 2.25 -0.03
C GLU A 124 23.41 3.23 -0.51
N GLN A 125 23.00 4.31 -1.17
CA GLN A 125 23.92 5.32 -1.70
C GLN A 125 24.62 6.08 -0.58
N ILE A 126 23.89 6.57 0.43
CA ILE A 126 24.49 7.37 1.50
C ILE A 126 25.47 6.53 2.32
N ILE A 127 25.05 5.34 2.79
CA ILE A 127 25.86 4.54 3.70
C ILE A 127 27.09 3.95 2.99
N PHE A 128 26.92 3.42 1.78
CA PHE A 128 27.97 2.63 1.13
C PHE A 128 28.73 3.34 0.01
N GLU A 129 28.27 4.51 -0.44
CA GLU A 129 28.95 5.28 -1.49
C GLU A 129 29.36 6.65 -0.98
N PHE A 130 28.41 7.51 -0.61
CA PHE A 130 28.72 8.92 -0.29
C PHE A 130 29.52 9.10 1.00
N ARG A 131 29.30 8.27 2.04
CA ARG A 131 30.12 8.35 3.25
C ARG A 131 31.58 7.94 3.05
N GLN A 132 31.95 7.38 1.91
CA GLN A 132 33.33 7.11 1.56
C GLN A 132 33.98 8.27 0.79
N ASP A 133 33.18 9.25 0.35
CA ASP A 133 33.60 10.43 -0.38
C ASP A 133 34.01 11.56 0.59
N GLU A 134 35.20 12.12 0.41
CA GLU A 134 35.74 13.15 1.30
C GLU A 134 35.02 14.49 1.16
N ASP A 135 34.58 14.88 -0.04
CA ASP A 135 33.85 16.13 -0.28
C ASP A 135 32.48 16.05 0.40
N PHE A 136 31.83 14.88 0.34
CA PHE A 136 30.56 14.63 1.03
C PHE A 136 30.73 14.71 2.56
N LYS A 137 31.79 14.11 3.12
CA LYS A 137 32.10 14.22 4.57
C LYS A 137 32.33 15.66 5.00
N GLU A 138 33.04 16.45 4.19
CA GLU A 138 33.29 17.86 4.48
C GLU A 138 32.00 18.67 4.44
N LEU A 139 31.13 18.43 3.46
CA LEU A 139 29.82 19.06 3.37
C LEU A 139 28.92 18.74 4.58
N CYS A 140 28.89 17.48 5.04
CA CYS A 140 28.09 17.10 6.20
C CYS A 140 28.53 17.83 7.49
N LYS A 141 29.84 18.01 7.70
CA LYS A 141 30.35 18.77 8.86
C LYS A 141 29.88 20.22 8.88
N VAL A 142 29.78 20.86 7.71
CA VAL A 142 29.28 22.23 7.60
C VAL A 142 27.80 22.33 7.98
N ILE A 143 27.01 21.27 7.78
CA ILE A 143 25.58 21.24 8.09
C ILE A 143 25.35 20.97 9.59
N ASP A 144 26.17 20.13 10.22
CA ASP A 144 26.05 19.81 11.66
C ASP A 144 26.49 20.96 12.58
N ASP A 145 27.26 21.92 12.08
CA ASP A 145 27.72 23.12 12.81
C ASP A 145 26.68 24.28 12.86
N PHE A 146 25.48 24.09 12.29
CA PHE A 146 24.35 25.05 12.30
C PHE A 146 23.17 24.59 13.15
#